data_AF-A0A1C6ENB0-F1
#
_entry.id   AF-A0A1C6ENB0-F1
#
_cell.length_a   1.000
_cell.length_b   1.000
_cell.length_c   1.000
_cell.angle_alpha   90.00
_cell.angle_beta   90.00
_cell.angle_gamma   90.00
#
_symmetry.space_group_name_H-M   'P 1'
#
loop_
_entity.id
_entity.type
_entity.pdbx_description
1 polymer ?
#
loop_
_entity_poly.entity_id
_entity_poly.type
_entity_poly.pdbx_seq_one_letter_code
_entity_poly.pdbx_strand_id
1 'polypeptide(L)' 'MAVFAAKSHFSIHFSDEEFLNRLSESLPACKKGKRCINIPYGDEEFLRAVEERISNFLKIYHFEGSSSL' A
#
# COMPACT_ATOMS: atom_id res chain seq x y z
N MET A 1 -5.98 -3.45 -7.88
CA MET A 1 -6.02 -2.88 -6.53
C MET A 1 -7.42 -2.38 -6.24
N ALA A 2 -7.94 -2.57 -5.03
CA ALA A 2 -9.25 -2.05 -4.61
C ALA A 2 -9.14 -1.40 -3.23
N VAL A 3 -9.88 -0.32 -2.98
CA VAL A 3 -9.84 0.42 -1.71
C VAL A 3 -11.20 0.33 -1.03
N PHE A 4 -11.19 0.01 0.26
CA PHE A 4 -12.39 -0.07 1.10
C PHE A 4 -12.21 0.83 2.32
N ALA A 5 -13.24 1.60 2.66
CA ALA A 5 -13.31 2.29 3.93
C ALA A 5 -13.89 1.33 4.99
N ALA A 6 -13.25 1.25 6.14
CA ALA A 6 -13.72 0.53 7.31
C ALA A 6 -13.96 1.50 8.47
N LYS A 7 -14.42 1.00 9.61
CA LYS A 7 -14.77 1.85 10.76
C LYS A 7 -13.59 2.69 11.29
N SER A 8 -12.35 2.23 11.17
CA SER A 8 -11.17 2.86 11.77
C SER A 8 -9.95 2.97 10.84
N HIS A 9 -10.10 2.55 9.59
CA HIS A 9 -9.00 2.48 8.63
C HIS A 9 -9.52 2.37 7.21
N PHE A 10 -8.65 2.65 6.24
CA PHE A 10 -8.80 2.16 4.88
C PHE A 10 -8.12 0.80 4.73
N SER A 11 -8.68 -0.07 3.90
CA SER A 11 -8.04 -1.32 3.46
C SER A 11 -7.79 -1.25 1.97
N ILE A 12 -6.52 -1.39 1.57
CA ILE A 12 -6.14 -1.50 0.17
C ILE A 12 -5.85 -2.96 -0.13
N HIS A 13 -6.62 -3.55 -1.04
CA HIS A 13 -6.50 -4.96 -1.45
C HIS A 13 -5.62 -5.11 -2.70
N PHE A 14 -4.72 -6.09 -2.63
CA PHE A 14 -3.79 -6.45 -3.69
C PHE A 14 -4.02 -7.90 -4.12
N SER A 15 -3.84 -8.16 -5.43
CA SER A 15 -3.93 -9.50 -6.01
C SER A 15 -2.63 -10.27 -5.91
N ASP A 16 -1.50 -9.56 -5.99
CA ASP A 16 -0.15 -10.09 -5.86
C ASP A 16 0.30 -10.03 -4.39
N GLU A 17 0.53 -11.20 -3.80
CA GLU A 17 0.98 -11.32 -2.40
C GLU A 17 2.46 -10.95 -2.22
N GLU A 18 3.31 -11.16 -3.23
CA GLU A 18 4.72 -10.76 -3.17
C GLU A 18 4.84 -9.24 -3.20
N PHE A 19 4.08 -8.58 -4.08
CA PHE A 19 3.93 -7.13 -4.09
C PHE A 19 3.50 -6.61 -2.71
N LEU A 20 2.46 -7.23 -2.12
CA LEU A 20 1.95 -6.84 -0.80
C LEU A 20 3.02 -6.97 0.28
N ASN A 21 3.82 -8.04 0.25
CA ASN A 21 4.90 -8.25 1.21
C ASN A 21 5.92 -7.11 1.14
N ARG A 22 6.45 -6.83 -0.05
CA ARG A 22 7.43 -5.75 -0.26
C ARG A 22 6.87 -4.37 0.09
N LEU A 23 5.63 -4.08 -0.27
CA LEU A 23 4.99 -2.80 0.09
C LEU A 23 4.83 -2.67 1.61
N SER A 24 4.47 -3.75 2.31
CA SER A 24 4.27 -3.71 3.76
C SER A 24 5.54 -3.40 4.55
N GLU A 25 6.72 -3.80 4.04
CA GLU A 25 8.01 -3.47 4.65
C GLU A 25 8.29 -1.96 4.61
N SER A 26 7.81 -1.27 3.57
CA SER A 26 7.97 0.19 3.43
C SER A 26 6.96 1.02 4.25
N LEU A 27 5.96 0.37 4.86
CA LEU A 27 4.85 1.00 5.57
C LEU A 27 4.74 0.48 7.01
N PRO A 28 5.74 0.70 7.88
CA PRO A 28 5.79 0.11 9.22
C PRO A 28 4.64 0.54 10.14
N ALA A 29 4.00 1.67 9.84
CA ALA A 29 2.84 2.17 10.59
C ALA A 29 1.49 1.60 10.10
N CYS A 30 1.49 0.86 8.99
CA CYS A 30 0.30 0.23 8.43
C CYS A 30 0.30 -1.28 8.75
N LYS A 31 -0.89 -1.84 8.99
CA LYS A 31 -1.01 -3.26 9.34
C LYS A 31 -1.27 -4.10 8.09
N LYS A 32 -0.43 -5.09 7.83
CA LYS A 32 -0.67 -6.09 6.78
C LYS A 32 -1.75 -7.08 7.21
N GLY A 33 -2.74 -7.29 6.34
CA GLY A 33 -3.69 -8.40 6.37
C GLY A 33 -3.34 -9.47 5.32
N LYS A 34 -4.22 -10.49 5.13
CA LYS A 34 -3.93 -11.61 4.21
C LYS A 34 -3.63 -11.16 2.78
N ARG A 35 -4.45 -10.24 2.24
CA ARG A 35 -4.31 -9.68 0.88
C ARG A 35 -4.53 -8.17 0.85
N CYS A 36 -4.23 -7.50 1.97
CA CYS A 36 -4.48 -6.07 2.10
C CYS A 36 -3.48 -5.38 3.02
N ILE A 37 -3.39 -4.07 2.88
CA ILE A 37 -2.78 -3.17 3.86
C ILE A 37 -3.89 -2.33 4.49
N ASN A 38 -3.92 -2.31 5.82
CA ASN A 38 -4.81 -1.47 6.60
C ASN A 38 -4.08 -0.19 7.02
N ILE A 39 -4.58 0.95 6.54
CA ILE A 39 -4.05 2.28 6.82
C ILE A 39 -4.98 2.91 7.87
N PRO A 40 -4.54 3.07 9.13
CA PRO A 40 -5.37 3.69 10.15
C PRO A 40 -5.76 5.11 9.73
N TYR A 41 -6.94 5.56 10.13
CA TYR A 41 -7.21 6.99 10.08
C TYR A 41 -6.22 7.69 11.02
N GLY A 42 -5.55 8.71 10.50
CA GLY A 42 -4.54 9.48 11.22
C GLY A 42 -4.69 10.97 10.92
N ASP A 43 -3.69 11.75 11.30
CA ASP A 43 -3.61 13.15 10.87
C ASP A 43 -3.26 13.26 9.38
N GLU A 44 -3.42 14.46 8.84
CA GLU A 44 -3.20 14.72 7.41
C GLU A 44 -1.73 14.48 7.00
N GLU A 45 -0.78 14.73 7.90
CA GLU A 45 0.64 14.49 7.63
C GLU A 45 0.95 13.00 7.49
N PHE A 46 0.41 12.18 8.38
CA PHE A 46 0.50 10.73 8.32
C PHE A 46 -0.10 10.20 7.01
N LEU A 47 -1.32 10.63 6.67
CA LEU A 47 -1.98 10.18 5.46
C LEU A 47 -1.18 10.56 4.21
N ARG A 48 -0.64 11.78 4.15
CA ARG A 48 0.19 12.23 3.03
C ARG A 48 1.49 11.44 2.91
N ALA A 49 2.14 11.12 4.03
CA ALA A 49 3.36 10.31 4.02
C ALA A 49 3.10 8.85 3.54
N VAL A 50 1.95 8.28 3.91
CA VAL A 50 1.54 6.94 3.43
C VAL A 50 1.22 6.99 1.94
N GLU A 51 0.47 8.00 1.48
CA GLU A 51 0.15 8.19 0.06
C GLU A 51 1.43 8.32 -0.80
N GLU A 52 2.38 9.14 -0.38
CA GLU A 52 3.65 9.34 -1.09
C GLU A 52 4.44 8.03 -1.21
N ARG A 53 4.53 7.25 -0.13
CA ARG A 53 5.21 5.94 -0.14
C ARG A 53 4.55 4.93 -1.06
N ILE A 54 3.22 4.83 -1.02
CA ILE A 54 2.47 3.95 -1.93
C ILE A 54 2.67 4.39 -3.38
N SER A 55 2.58 5.69 -3.66
CA SER A 55 2.78 6.25 -5.00
C SER A 55 4.18 5.96 -5.55
N ASN A 56 5.22 6.19 -4.74
CA ASN A 56 6.61 5.91 -5.12
C ASN A 56 6.83 4.41 -5.35
N PHE A 57 6.29 3.55 -4.49
CA PHE A 57 6.39 2.10 -4.64
C PHE A 57 5.73 1.61 -5.94
N LEU A 58 4.52 2.10 -6.24
CA LEU A 58 3.79 1.74 -7.47
C LEU A 58 4.52 2.19 -8.74
N LYS A 59 5.15 3.37 -8.73
CA LYS A 59 5.97 3.85 -9.86
C LYS A 59 7.16 2.92 -10.14
N ILE A 60 7.87 2.49 -9.08
CA ILE A 60 9.00 1.56 -9.20
C ILE A 60 8.51 0.21 -9.74
N TYR A 61 7.47 -0.35 -9.13
CA TYR A 61 6.97 -1.67 -9.52
C TYR A 61 6.42 -1.70 -10.95
N HIS A 62 5.74 -0.63 -11.39
CA HIS A 62 5.28 -0.52 -12.78
C HIS A 62 6.46 -0.45 -13.77
N PHE A 63 7.57 0.18 -13.37
CA PHE A 63 8.78 0.24 -14.20
C PHE A 63 9.50 -1.11 -14.28
N GLU A 64 9.59 -1.84 -13.16
CA GLU A 64 10.17 -3.20 -13.12
C GLU A 64 9.33 -4.20 -13.95
N GLY A 65 8.00 -4.14 -13.86
CA GLY A 65 7.10 -4.99 -14.65
C GLY A 65 7.07 -4.68 -16.15
N SER A 66 7.32 -3.42 -16.54
CA SER A 66 7.40 -3.00 -17.96
C SER A 66 8.76 -3.30 -18.61
N SER A 67 9.79 -3.59 -17.81
CA SER A 67 11.13 -3.95 -18.27
C SER A 67 11.26 -5.42 -18.67
N SER A 68 10.16 -6.17 -18.63
CA SER A 68 10.05 -7.54 -19.13
C SER A 68 9.63 -7.54 -20.61
N LEU A 69 10.50 -7.03 -21.49
CA LEU A 69 10.36 -7.06 -22.94
C LEU A 69 11.55 -7.77 -23.58
#